data_AF-A0A7V3N6E8-F1
#
_entry.id   AF-A0A7V3N6E8-F1
#
_cell.length_a   1.000
_cell.length_b   1.000
_cell.length_c   1.000
_cell.angle_alpha   90.00
_cell.angle_beta   90.00
_cell.angle_gamma   90.00
#
_symmetry.space_group_name_H-M   'P 1'
#
loop_
_entity.id
_entity.type
_entity.pdbx_description
1 polymer ?
#
loop_
_entity_poly.entity_id
_entity_poly.type
_entity_poly.pdbx_seq_one_letter_code
_entity_poly.pdbx_strand_id
1 'polypeptide(L)'
;MTKVNESDQVEALFENPQSEEKTEEEKTVGESSPVQEKFYTLPDGRKVTAEQVYEEYQKLLPEFTKRSQELSELKKKTEASVEDETARQVREELKKHGVVFKDELEQEKNQLVQSIRQEIEYEQRLKELEKEIDGSDGRPPFRREEVLAHMSKVPIYEPLKAYEDLHRAKIDEWKIQQFLAKKQGLSTYESVRGRSVGTPPPPAPSKSVGKMSDNELKNLIVEELNKPTE
;
A
#
# COMPACT_ATOMS: atom_id res chain seq x y z
N MET A 1 9.83 -40.14 25.78
CA MET A 1 9.90 -39.13 26.86
C MET A 1 8.74 -38.18 26.68
N THR A 2 7.75 -38.35 27.54
CA THR A 2 6.46 -37.66 27.58
C THR A 2 6.62 -36.34 28.33
N LYS A 3 6.09 -35.23 27.81
CA LYS A 3 5.78 -34.03 28.60
C LYS A 3 4.38 -33.55 28.22
N VAL A 4 3.46 -33.91 29.10
CA VAL A 4 2.12 -33.34 29.30
C VAL A 4 2.31 -31.94 29.89
N ASN A 5 1.48 -30.98 29.53
CA ASN A 5 1.26 -29.81 30.38
C ASN A 5 -0.22 -29.40 30.32
N GLU A 6 -0.93 -29.89 31.33
CA GLU A 6 -2.17 -29.35 31.90
C GLU A 6 -1.87 -28.01 32.57
N SER A 7 -2.74 -27.03 32.38
CA SER A 7 -3.00 -25.89 33.27
C SER A 7 -4.36 -25.32 32.81
N ASP A 8 -5.45 -25.84 33.39
CA ASP A 8 -6.18 -25.25 34.53
C ASP A 8 -6.82 -23.91 34.13
N GLN A 9 -8.06 -23.89 33.64
CA GLN A 9 -9.30 -23.92 34.44
C GLN A 9 -9.23 -23.02 35.67
N VAL A 10 -9.56 -21.73 35.47
CA VAL A 10 -10.06 -20.83 36.52
C VAL A 10 -11.53 -20.54 36.26
N GLU A 11 -12.33 -21.49 36.73
CA GLU A 11 -13.36 -21.30 37.74
C GLU A 11 -13.65 -19.83 38.12
N ALA A 12 -14.76 -19.29 37.62
CA ALA A 12 -15.46 -18.16 38.22
C ALA A 12 -16.95 -18.51 38.31
N LEU A 13 -17.29 -19.14 39.44
CA LEU A 13 -18.63 -19.28 39.98
C LEU A 13 -19.31 -17.90 40.01
N PHE A 14 -20.29 -17.68 39.14
CA PHE A 14 -21.34 -16.71 39.40
C PHE A 14 -22.46 -17.45 40.14
N GLU A 15 -22.34 -17.48 41.48
CA GLU A 15 -23.42 -17.81 42.40
C GLU A 15 -24.58 -16.85 42.13
N ASN A 16 -25.66 -17.38 41.57
CA ASN A 16 -26.93 -16.71 41.46
C ASN A 16 -27.74 -17.09 42.72
N PRO A 17 -27.94 -16.19 43.70
CA PRO A 17 -28.67 -16.54 44.89
C PRO A 17 -30.16 -16.72 44.57
N GLN A 18 -30.71 -17.79 45.14
CA GLN A 18 -32.13 -18.12 45.22
C GLN A 18 -33.01 -16.89 45.50
N SER A 19 -34.18 -16.85 44.85
CA SER A 19 -35.40 -16.36 45.49
C SER A 19 -36.51 -17.37 45.25
N GLU A 20 -36.84 -18.11 46.32
CA GLU A 20 -37.99 -18.98 46.46
C GLU A 20 -39.31 -18.17 46.52
N GLU A 21 -40.35 -18.82 45.98
CA GLU A 21 -41.77 -18.79 46.37
C GLU A 21 -42.37 -17.54 47.04
N LYS A 22 -43.46 -17.02 46.44
CA LYS A 22 -44.72 -16.92 47.20
C LYS A 22 -45.99 -16.92 46.34
N THR A 23 -46.85 -17.83 46.76
CA THR A 23 -48.25 -18.14 46.45
C THR A 23 -49.22 -16.95 46.42
N GLU A 24 -50.21 -17.08 45.52
CA GLU A 24 -51.59 -16.57 45.45
C GLU A 24 -52.02 -15.41 46.37
N GLU A 25 -52.71 -14.42 45.79
CA GLU A 25 -54.03 -14.02 46.29
C GLU A 25 -54.84 -13.22 45.24
N GLU A 26 -56.01 -13.78 44.96
CA GLU A 26 -57.15 -13.23 44.26
C GLU A 26 -57.71 -12.01 45.02
N LYS A 27 -57.92 -10.86 44.36
CA LYS A 27 -58.82 -9.82 44.89
C LYS A 27 -59.39 -8.86 43.84
N THR A 28 -60.69 -9.04 43.63
CA THR A 28 -61.75 -8.01 43.64
C THR A 28 -61.69 -6.83 42.67
N VAL A 29 -62.60 -6.89 41.71
CA VAL A 29 -63.40 -5.77 41.19
C VAL A 29 -63.91 -4.89 42.33
N GLY A 30 -63.69 -3.57 42.25
CA GLY A 30 -64.46 -2.59 43.03
C GLY A 30 -63.71 -1.33 43.47
N GLU A 31 -64.22 -0.19 42.99
CA GLU A 31 -64.25 1.10 43.69
C GLU A 31 -63.09 2.09 43.46
N SER A 32 -63.33 2.97 42.49
CA SER A 32 -62.61 4.20 42.17
C SER A 32 -62.58 5.16 43.37
N SER A 33 -61.57 5.01 44.23
CA SER A 33 -61.13 6.10 45.11
C SER A 33 -60.20 7.04 44.35
N PRO A 34 -60.22 8.36 44.61
CA PRO A 34 -59.38 9.32 43.91
C PRO A 34 -57.90 9.01 44.15
N VAL A 35 -57.19 8.66 43.08
CA VAL A 35 -55.75 8.38 43.07
C VAL A 35 -55.04 9.64 43.56
N GLN A 36 -54.59 9.64 44.81
CA GLN A 36 -53.71 10.70 45.31
C GLN A 36 -52.36 10.52 44.63
N GLU A 37 -52.04 11.43 43.71
CA GLU A 37 -50.73 11.50 43.05
C GLU A 37 -49.62 11.56 44.10
N LYS A 38 -48.87 10.47 44.25
CA LYS A 38 -47.64 10.44 45.06
C LYS A 38 -46.51 11.05 44.23
N PHE A 39 -45.97 12.15 44.73
CA PHE A 39 -44.80 12.82 44.16
C PHE A 39 -43.51 12.28 44.80
N TYR A 40 -42.50 12.07 43.98
CA TYR A 40 -41.16 11.66 44.38
C TYR A 40 -40.18 12.81 44.16
N THR A 41 -39.23 12.99 45.07
CA THR A 41 -38.17 14.00 44.96
C THR A 41 -36.92 13.39 44.34
N LEU A 42 -36.51 13.90 43.18
CA LEU A 42 -35.25 13.56 42.51
C LEU A 42 -34.05 14.25 43.19
N PRO A 43 -32.81 13.77 42.95
CA PRO A 43 -31.58 14.38 43.48
C PRO A 43 -31.32 15.82 42.96
N ASP A 44 -32.01 16.25 41.90
CA ASP A 44 -31.98 17.63 41.41
C ASP A 44 -32.94 18.58 42.16
N GLY A 45 -33.70 18.04 43.12
CA GLY A 45 -34.68 18.76 43.93
C GLY A 45 -36.08 18.89 43.31
N ARG A 46 -36.33 18.33 42.12
CA ARG A 46 -37.65 18.35 41.47
C ARG A 46 -38.58 17.31 42.05
N LYS A 47 -39.87 17.65 42.14
CA LYS A 47 -40.95 16.73 42.49
C LYS A 47 -41.61 16.23 41.20
N VAL A 48 -41.56 14.92 40.97
CA VAL A 48 -42.08 14.27 39.77
C VAL A 48 -43.07 13.17 40.13
N THR A 49 -43.96 12.85 39.21
CA THR A 49 -44.89 11.71 39.37
C THR A 49 -44.18 10.38 39.10
N ALA A 50 -44.76 9.27 39.58
CA ALA A 50 -44.19 7.94 39.39
C ALA A 50 -43.94 7.58 37.91
N GLU A 51 -44.84 8.01 37.02
CA GLU A 51 -44.73 7.79 35.58
C GLU A 51 -43.51 8.50 34.98
N GLN A 52 -43.27 9.76 35.38
CA GLN A 52 -42.12 10.54 34.94
C GLN A 52 -40.80 9.94 35.43
N VAL A 53 -40.74 9.45 36.67
CA VAL A 53 -39.56 8.73 37.19
C VAL A 53 -39.25 7.51 36.35
N TYR A 54 -40.29 6.74 35.99
CA TYR A 54 -40.13 5.53 35.19
C TYR A 54 -39.60 5.85 33.79
N GLU A 55 -40.13 6.88 33.13
CA GLU A 55 -39.64 7.32 31.82
C GLU A 55 -38.19 7.84 31.85
N GLU A 56 -37.83 8.62 32.87
CA GLU A 56 -36.45 9.10 33.02
C GLU A 56 -35.49 7.96 33.30
N TYR A 57 -35.89 6.98 34.13
CA TYR A 57 -35.11 5.79 34.41
C TYR A 57 -34.88 4.94 33.15
N GLN A 58 -35.91 4.74 32.33
CA GLN A 58 -35.79 4.04 31.05
C GLN A 58 -34.84 4.74 30.07
N LYS A 59 -34.78 6.08 30.09
CA LYS A 59 -33.81 6.86 29.29
C LYS A 59 -32.39 6.84 29.88
N LEU A 60 -32.26 6.71 31.19
CA LEU A 60 -30.98 6.71 31.89
C LEU A 60 -30.19 5.41 31.69
N LEU A 61 -30.88 4.26 31.65
CA LEU A 61 -30.26 2.94 31.46
C LEU A 61 -29.39 2.81 30.19
N PRO A 62 -29.83 3.22 28.99
CA PRO A 62 -28.99 3.13 27.80
C PRO A 62 -27.81 4.10 27.85
N GLU A 63 -27.99 5.31 28.40
CA GLU A 63 -26.91 6.29 28.60
C GLU A 63 -25.84 5.77 29.57
N PHE A 64 -26.26 5.15 30.68
CA PHE A 64 -25.35 4.54 31.64
C PHE A 64 -24.57 3.37 31.01
N THR A 65 -25.25 2.54 30.23
CA THR A 65 -24.62 1.41 29.53
C THR A 65 -23.58 1.90 28.53
N LYS A 66 -23.91 2.93 27.74
CA LYS A 66 -23.00 3.54 26.76
C LYS A 66 -21.76 4.15 27.44
N ARG A 67 -21.95 4.94 28.50
CA ARG A 67 -20.82 5.54 29.24
C ARG A 67 -19.95 4.50 29.93
N SER A 68 -20.54 3.41 30.43
CA SER A 68 -19.79 2.30 31.02
C SER A 68 -18.91 1.60 29.98
N GLN A 69 -19.42 1.38 28.76
CA GLN A 69 -18.66 0.85 27.64
C GLN A 69 -17.51 1.80 27.24
N GLU A 70 -17.80 3.09 27.06
CA GLU A 70 -16.78 4.10 26.73
C GLU A 70 -15.64 4.14 27.77
N LEU A 71 -15.97 4.09 29.06
CA LEU A 71 -14.96 4.05 30.13
C LEU A 71 -14.11 2.78 30.10
N SER A 72 -14.72 1.64 29.78
CA SER A 72 -13.99 0.37 29.64
C SER A 72 -13.01 0.42 28.46
N GLU A 73 -13.43 0.95 27.32
CA GLU A 73 -12.58 1.12 26.14
C GLU A 73 -11.42 2.10 26.40
N LEU A 74 -11.70 3.22 27.07
CA LEU A 74 -10.68 4.20 27.45
C LEU A 74 -9.64 3.62 28.41
N LYS A 75 -10.07 2.86 29.41
CA LYS A 75 -9.14 2.17 30.33
C LYS A 75 -8.27 1.17 29.60
N LYS A 76 -8.88 0.30 28.78
CA LYS A 76 -8.15 -0.70 27.99
C LYS A 76 -7.13 -0.08 27.03
N LYS A 77 -7.49 1.04 26.38
CA LYS A 77 -6.59 1.78 25.49
C LYS A 77 -5.41 2.41 26.25
N THR A 78 -5.68 2.93 27.45
CA THR A 78 -4.65 3.59 28.26
C THR A 78 -3.66 2.56 28.82
N GLU A 79 -4.15 1.43 29.32
CA GLU A 79 -3.31 0.34 29.83
C GLU A 79 -2.41 -0.24 28.73
N ALA A 80 -2.96 -0.52 27.55
CA ALA A 80 -2.17 -0.99 26.41
C ALA A 80 -1.07 0.01 25.99
N SER A 81 -1.36 1.31 26.04
CA SER A 81 -0.38 2.35 25.69
C SER A 81 0.75 2.47 26.71
N VAL A 82 0.47 2.28 28.00
CA VAL A 82 1.49 2.39 29.07
C VAL A 82 2.39 1.16 29.10
N GLU A 83 1.83 -0.03 28.85
CA GLU A 83 2.62 -1.26 28.71
C GLU A 83 3.58 -1.18 27.51
N ASP A 84 3.12 -0.63 26.38
CA ASP A 84 3.96 -0.46 25.20
C ASP A 84 5.11 0.54 25.41
N GLU A 85 4.86 1.66 26.10
CA GLU A 85 5.91 2.65 26.39
C GLU A 85 6.96 2.13 27.38
N THR A 86 6.53 1.48 28.45
CA THR A 86 7.46 0.90 29.43
C THR A 86 8.27 -0.24 28.83
N ALA A 87 7.65 -1.10 28.01
CA ALA A 87 8.35 -2.16 27.29
C ALA A 87 9.40 -1.60 26.31
N ARG A 88 9.13 -0.47 25.64
CA ARG A 88 10.12 0.19 24.76
C ARG A 88 11.31 0.73 25.55
N GLN A 89 11.08 1.37 26.69
CA GLN A 89 12.16 1.89 27.54
C GLN A 89 13.07 0.77 28.05
N VAL A 90 12.49 -0.33 28.54
CA VAL A 90 13.26 -1.51 28.98
C VAL A 90 14.06 -2.12 27.82
N ARG A 91 13.48 -2.19 26.61
CA ARG A 91 14.21 -2.66 25.42
C ARG A 91 15.41 -1.78 25.09
N GLU A 92 15.27 -0.45 25.16
CA GLU A 92 16.38 0.47 24.91
C GLU A 92 17.50 0.33 25.95
N GLU A 93 17.15 0.15 27.22
CA GLU A 93 18.14 -0.08 28.29
C GLU A 93 18.88 -1.40 28.08
N LEU A 94 18.16 -2.49 27.78
CA LEU A 94 18.76 -3.78 27.45
C LEU A 94 19.68 -3.70 26.22
N LYS A 95 19.30 -2.90 25.22
CA LYS A 95 20.13 -2.64 24.04
C LYS A 95 21.42 -1.90 24.39
N LYS A 96 21.39 -0.93 25.31
CA LYS A 96 22.61 -0.27 25.83
C LYS A 96 23.54 -1.23 26.56
N HIS A 97 22.99 -2.29 27.15
CA HIS A 97 23.76 -3.37 27.78
C HIS A 97 24.22 -4.47 26.82
N GLY A 98 24.00 -4.29 25.50
CA GLY A 98 24.46 -5.22 24.47
C GLY A 98 23.57 -6.44 24.26
N VAL A 99 22.34 -6.43 24.79
CA VAL A 99 21.35 -7.46 24.48
C VAL A 99 20.75 -7.16 23.11
N VAL A 100 20.93 -8.08 22.17
CA VAL A 100 20.32 -8.01 20.84
C VAL A 100 19.02 -8.80 20.84
N PHE A 101 17.94 -8.17 20.43
CA PHE A 101 16.64 -8.84 20.33
C PHE A 101 16.59 -9.70 19.07
N LYS A 102 15.93 -10.86 19.19
CA LYS A 102 15.77 -11.79 18.08
C LYS A 102 15.11 -11.11 16.87
N ASP A 103 14.14 -10.25 17.10
CA ASP A 103 13.41 -9.53 16.05
C ASP A 103 14.33 -8.56 15.28
N GLU A 104 15.19 -7.82 15.98
CA GLU A 104 16.16 -6.91 15.35
C GLU A 104 17.19 -7.69 14.53
N LEU A 105 17.68 -8.81 15.07
CA LEU A 105 18.61 -9.69 14.37
C LEU A 105 18.00 -10.30 13.10
N GLU A 106 16.73 -10.73 13.18
CA GLU A 106 16.01 -11.23 12.00
C GLU A 106 15.79 -10.13 10.96
N GLN A 107 15.49 -8.90 11.40
CA GLN A 107 15.36 -7.76 10.50
C GLN A 107 16.67 -7.43 9.79
N GLU A 108 17.79 -7.34 10.51
CA GLU A 108 19.12 -7.10 9.92
C GLU A 108 19.52 -8.22 8.97
N LYS A 109 19.28 -9.48 9.35
CA LYS A 109 19.51 -10.63 8.47
C LYS A 109 18.70 -10.53 7.19
N ASN A 110 17.42 -10.17 7.28
CA ASN A 110 16.55 -10.03 6.13
C ASN A 110 17.01 -8.88 5.21
N GLN A 111 17.45 -7.76 5.78
CA GLN A 111 18.04 -6.66 5.02
C GLN A 111 19.32 -7.08 4.30
N LEU A 112 20.21 -7.80 4.97
CA LEU A 112 21.44 -8.31 4.37
C LEU A 112 21.16 -9.31 3.24
N VAL A 113 20.19 -10.20 3.43
CA VAL A 113 19.77 -11.14 2.38
C VAL A 113 19.19 -10.39 1.18
N GLN A 114 18.42 -9.33 1.40
CA GLN A 114 17.91 -8.48 0.33
C GLN A 114 19.03 -7.76 -0.42
N SER A 115 20.02 -7.19 0.28
CA SER A 115 21.13 -6.51 -0.37
C SER A 115 21.98 -7.47 -1.20
N ILE A 116 22.25 -8.68 -0.69
CA ILE A 116 22.97 -9.72 -1.43
C ILE A 116 22.19 -10.13 -2.69
N ARG A 117 20.86 -10.29 -2.60
CA ARG A 117 20.04 -10.62 -3.77
C ARG A 117 20.12 -9.53 -4.83
N GLN A 118 19.99 -8.28 -4.43
CA GLN A 118 20.11 -7.13 -5.34
C GLN A 118 21.49 -7.07 -5.99
N GLU A 119 22.55 -7.35 -5.25
CA GLU A 119 23.91 -7.41 -5.79
C GLU A 119 24.05 -8.53 -6.83
N ILE A 120 23.56 -9.73 -6.54
CA ILE A 120 23.58 -10.86 -7.48
C ILE A 120 22.79 -10.54 -8.75
N GLU A 121 21.58 -9.99 -8.62
CA GLU A 121 20.75 -9.59 -9.76
C GLU A 121 21.45 -8.51 -10.60
N TYR A 122 22.10 -7.55 -9.95
CA TYR A 122 22.86 -6.50 -10.61
C TYR A 122 24.06 -7.07 -11.38
N GLU A 123 24.81 -8.00 -10.78
CA GLU A 123 25.91 -8.69 -11.45
C GLU A 123 25.44 -9.55 -12.64
N GLN A 124 24.32 -10.24 -12.49
CA GLN A 124 23.71 -11.01 -13.59
C GLN A 124 23.36 -10.10 -14.75
N ARG A 125 22.73 -8.95 -14.47
CA ARG A 125 22.40 -7.95 -15.48
C ARG A 125 23.63 -7.40 -16.20
N LEU A 126 24.71 -7.13 -15.48
CA LEU A 126 25.98 -6.71 -16.09
C LEU A 126 26.54 -7.80 -17.03
N LYS A 127 26.47 -9.06 -16.62
CA LYS A 127 26.94 -10.20 -17.42
C LYS A 127 26.05 -10.44 -18.65
N GLU A 128 24.76 -10.19 -18.55
CA GLU A 128 23.84 -10.24 -19.69
C GLU A 128 24.15 -9.14 -20.71
N LEU A 129 24.36 -7.91 -20.26
CA LEU A 129 24.73 -6.79 -21.13
C LEU A 129 26.08 -7.01 -21.82
N GLU A 130 27.05 -7.60 -21.14
CA GLU A 130 28.34 -7.99 -21.73
C GLU A 130 28.19 -9.02 -22.85
N LYS A 131 27.23 -9.95 -22.71
CA LYS A 131 26.93 -10.94 -23.75
C LYS A 131 26.12 -10.36 -24.91
N GLU A 132 25.14 -9.50 -24.61
CA GLU A 132 24.28 -8.88 -25.61
C GLU A 132 25.04 -7.88 -26.47
N ILE A 133 25.97 -7.13 -25.87
CA ILE A 133 26.74 -6.09 -26.52
C ILE A 133 28.22 -6.51 -26.57
N ASP A 134 28.48 -7.59 -27.30
CA ASP A 134 29.82 -8.14 -27.51
C ASP A 134 30.68 -7.31 -28.49
N GLY A 135 30.03 -6.42 -29.26
CA GLY A 135 30.63 -5.59 -30.29
C GLY A 135 30.67 -6.22 -31.69
N SER A 136 30.14 -7.42 -31.88
CA SER A 136 30.06 -8.09 -33.18
C SER A 136 29.20 -7.32 -34.19
N ASP A 137 28.22 -6.55 -33.70
CA ASP A 137 27.38 -5.66 -34.50
C ASP A 137 28.09 -4.40 -35.01
N GLY A 138 29.36 -4.19 -34.63
CA GLY A 138 30.11 -2.94 -34.88
C GLY A 138 29.85 -1.84 -33.85
N ARG A 139 29.04 -2.12 -32.81
CA ARG A 139 28.95 -1.28 -31.62
C ARG A 139 30.23 -1.42 -30.78
N PRO A 140 30.61 -0.43 -29.97
CA PRO A 140 31.65 -0.64 -28.95
C PRO A 140 31.30 -1.84 -28.05
N PRO A 141 32.25 -2.71 -27.69
CA PRO A 141 31.96 -3.81 -26.78
C PRO A 141 31.65 -3.29 -25.37
N PHE A 142 30.71 -3.91 -24.69
CA PHE A 142 30.37 -3.55 -23.31
C PHE A 142 31.45 -4.06 -22.34
N ARG A 143 32.23 -3.13 -21.78
CA ARG A 143 33.28 -3.45 -20.80
C ARG A 143 32.81 -3.12 -19.39
N ARG A 144 32.56 -4.15 -18.58
CA ARG A 144 32.05 -4.03 -17.21
C ARG A 144 32.83 -3.01 -16.37
N GLU A 145 34.15 -3.09 -16.38
CA GLU A 145 35.02 -2.23 -15.57
C GLU A 145 34.94 -0.75 -15.97
N GLU A 146 34.91 -0.47 -17.28
CA GLU A 146 34.82 0.91 -17.79
C GLU A 146 33.47 1.55 -17.46
N VAL A 147 32.39 0.78 -17.59
CA VAL A 147 31.03 1.23 -17.26
C VAL A 147 30.90 1.51 -15.76
N LEU A 148 31.37 0.60 -14.90
CA LEU A 148 31.36 0.82 -13.44
C LEU A 148 32.24 2.00 -13.02
N ALA A 149 33.40 2.19 -13.67
CA ALA A 149 34.25 3.36 -13.44
C ALA A 149 33.61 4.67 -13.92
N HIS A 150 32.71 4.62 -14.92
CA HIS A 150 31.93 5.78 -15.35
C HIS A 150 30.77 6.06 -14.39
N MET A 151 30.07 5.02 -13.92
CA MET A 151 29.01 5.11 -12.92
C MET A 151 29.48 5.65 -11.56
N SER A 152 30.75 5.45 -11.20
CA SER A 152 31.30 6.05 -9.99
C SER A 152 31.61 7.54 -10.15
N LYS A 153 31.85 8.01 -11.39
CA LYS A 153 32.12 9.41 -11.71
C LYS A 153 30.86 10.21 -11.96
N VAL A 154 29.85 9.59 -12.59
CA VAL A 154 28.58 10.20 -12.97
C VAL A 154 27.46 9.52 -12.19
N PRO A 155 26.51 10.25 -11.57
CA PRO A 155 25.46 9.68 -10.73
C PRO A 155 24.35 8.99 -11.58
N ILE A 156 24.75 8.00 -12.39
CA ILE A 156 23.87 7.17 -13.20
C ILE A 156 23.82 5.79 -12.55
N TYR A 157 22.63 5.39 -12.10
CA TYR A 157 22.42 4.11 -11.42
C TYR A 157 22.25 2.92 -12.39
N GLU A 158 21.83 3.17 -13.63
CA GLU A 158 21.59 2.12 -14.62
C GLU A 158 22.84 1.87 -15.50
N PRO A 159 23.36 0.62 -15.54
CA PRO A 159 24.57 0.31 -16.33
C PRO A 159 24.43 0.57 -17.83
N LEU A 160 23.24 0.35 -18.39
CA LEU A 160 22.99 0.56 -19.82
C LEU A 160 23.09 2.05 -20.18
N LYS A 161 22.49 2.94 -19.37
CA LYS A 161 22.58 4.39 -19.57
C LYS A 161 24.02 4.88 -19.40
N ALA A 162 24.75 4.32 -18.43
CA ALA A 162 26.15 4.67 -18.23
C ALA A 162 27.02 4.25 -19.44
N TYR A 163 26.75 3.08 -20.03
CA TYR A 163 27.39 2.63 -21.27
C TYR A 163 27.06 3.54 -22.46
N GLU A 164 25.79 3.92 -22.62
CA GLU A 164 25.35 4.83 -23.68
C GLU A 164 26.00 6.21 -23.56
N ASP A 165 26.11 6.73 -22.35
CA ASP A 165 26.76 8.02 -22.07
C ASP A 165 28.28 7.95 -22.34
N LEU A 166 28.94 6.88 -21.86
CA LEU A 166 30.38 6.64 -22.05
C LEU A 166 30.76 6.54 -23.55
N HIS A 167 29.90 5.93 -24.36
CA HIS A 167 30.18 5.67 -25.78
C HIS A 167 29.26 6.43 -26.74
N ARG A 168 28.65 7.52 -26.29
CA ARG A 168 27.64 8.28 -27.04
C ARG A 168 28.05 8.59 -28.47
N ALA A 169 29.24 9.17 -28.66
CA ALA A 169 29.76 9.53 -29.97
C ALA A 169 29.90 8.32 -30.91
N LYS A 170 30.45 7.21 -30.41
CA LYS A 170 30.64 5.98 -31.20
C LYS A 170 29.32 5.29 -31.53
N ILE A 171 28.36 5.30 -30.61
CA ILE A 171 27.02 4.76 -30.84
C ILE A 171 26.31 5.57 -31.93
N ASP A 172 26.44 6.90 -31.90
CA ASP A 172 25.85 7.77 -32.91
C ASP A 172 26.50 7.57 -34.29
N GLU A 173 27.83 7.46 -34.35
CA GLU A 173 28.55 7.09 -35.58
C GLU A 173 28.10 5.74 -36.13
N TRP A 174 28.00 4.72 -35.27
CA TRP A 174 27.51 3.39 -35.64
C TRP A 174 26.07 3.46 -36.19
N LYS A 175 25.17 4.22 -35.54
CA LYS A 175 23.81 4.45 -36.03
C LYS A 175 23.83 5.09 -37.41
N ILE A 176 24.66 6.12 -37.62
CA ILE A 176 24.82 6.77 -38.93
C ILE A 176 25.30 5.76 -39.98
N GLN A 177 26.29 4.92 -39.67
CA GLN A 177 26.79 3.87 -40.57
C GLN A 177 25.68 2.87 -40.92
N GLN A 178 24.88 2.43 -39.95
CA GLN A 178 23.73 1.56 -40.18
C GLN A 178 22.69 2.22 -41.10
N PHE A 179 22.42 3.52 -40.93
CA PHE A 179 21.53 4.27 -41.83
C PHE A 179 22.09 4.41 -43.24
N LEU A 180 23.40 4.66 -43.38
CA LEU A 180 24.06 4.77 -44.68
C LEU A 180 24.10 3.42 -45.41
N ALA A 181 24.44 2.33 -44.72
CA ALA A 181 24.43 0.97 -45.27
C ALA A 181 23.04 0.58 -45.80
N LYS A 182 21.97 0.89 -45.04
CA LYS A 182 20.59 0.69 -45.49
C LYS A 182 20.22 1.49 -46.74
N LYS A 183 20.70 2.73 -46.85
CA LYS A 183 20.46 3.58 -48.04
C LYS A 183 21.21 3.09 -49.28
N GLN A 184 22.42 2.56 -49.12
CA GLN A 184 23.21 2.06 -50.23
C GLN A 184 22.60 0.79 -50.85
N GLY A 185 21.87 -0.01 -50.06
CA GLY A 185 21.07 -1.15 -50.54
C GLY A 185 19.73 -0.79 -51.19
N LEU A 186 19.26 0.45 -51.10
CA LEU A 186 18.04 0.94 -51.78
C LEU A 186 18.33 1.62 -53.13
N SER A 187 19.57 1.52 -53.65
CA SER A 187 19.97 2.10 -54.93
C SER A 187 19.79 1.15 -56.13
N THR A 188 18.66 0.44 -56.18
CA THR A 188 18.17 -0.21 -57.41
C THR A 188 16.73 0.17 -57.67
N TYR A 189 16.44 1.47 -57.72
CA TYR A 189 15.56 1.92 -58.80
C TYR A 189 16.43 2.01 -60.05
N GLU A 190 16.47 0.88 -60.73
CA GLU A 190 16.68 0.79 -62.16
C GLU A 190 16.07 2.03 -62.82
N SER A 191 16.93 2.97 -63.22
CA SER A 191 16.52 4.02 -64.14
C SER A 191 16.14 3.31 -65.42
N VAL A 192 14.86 2.92 -65.53
CA VAL A 192 14.20 2.58 -66.78
C VAL A 192 14.21 3.86 -67.61
N ARG A 193 15.35 4.09 -68.27
CA ARG A 193 15.44 4.98 -69.41
C ARG A 193 14.58 4.38 -70.51
N GLY A 194 13.39 4.94 -70.66
CA GLY A 194 12.66 4.90 -71.92
C GLY A 194 11.27 4.31 -71.80
N ARG A 195 10.27 5.17 -71.61
CA ARG A 195 9.21 5.39 -72.62
C ARG A 195 8.24 6.52 -72.20
N SER A 196 8.06 7.42 -73.16
CA SER A 196 6.86 8.21 -73.47
C SER A 196 6.10 8.88 -72.32
N VAL A 197 6.23 10.20 -72.28
CA VAL A 197 5.15 11.20 -72.23
C VAL A 197 3.74 10.60 -72.08
N GLY A 198 3.27 10.57 -70.85
CA GLY A 198 1.86 10.43 -70.50
C GLY A 198 1.60 11.36 -69.32
N THR A 199 0.89 12.45 -69.59
CA THR A 199 0.54 13.49 -68.61
C THR A 199 -0.20 12.84 -67.43
N PRO A 200 0.24 13.03 -66.18
CA PRO A 200 -0.47 12.48 -65.03
C PRO A 200 -1.80 13.23 -64.85
N PRO A 201 -2.91 12.52 -64.52
CA PRO A 201 -4.15 13.17 -64.15
C PRO A 201 -3.97 14.00 -62.86
N PRO A 202 -4.73 15.10 -62.69
CA PRO A 202 -4.59 15.98 -61.53
C PRO A 202 -4.89 15.22 -60.22
N PRO A 203 -4.13 15.48 -59.14
CA PRO A 203 -4.33 14.80 -57.87
C PRO A 203 -5.69 15.17 -57.28
N ALA A 204 -6.46 14.17 -56.88
CA ALA A 204 -7.64 14.36 -56.05
C ALA A 204 -7.26 15.12 -54.76
N PRO A 205 -8.10 16.03 -54.26
CA PRO A 205 -7.81 16.78 -53.05
C PRO A 205 -7.58 15.80 -51.90
N SER A 206 -6.33 15.77 -51.41
CA SER A 206 -5.99 15.02 -50.21
C SER A 206 -6.85 15.56 -49.07
N LYS A 207 -7.70 14.70 -48.50
CA LYS A 207 -8.29 14.96 -47.19
C LYS A 207 -7.11 15.21 -46.26
N SER A 208 -6.99 16.45 -45.81
CA SER A 208 -6.03 16.84 -44.79
C SER A 208 -6.20 15.87 -43.63
N VAL A 209 -5.21 15.00 -43.41
CA VAL A 209 -5.03 14.36 -42.12
C VAL A 209 -4.84 15.51 -41.17
N GLY A 210 -5.89 15.78 -40.38
CA GLY A 210 -5.90 16.85 -39.42
C GLY A 210 -4.63 16.73 -38.60
N LYS A 211 -3.87 17.82 -38.54
CA LYS A 211 -2.86 18.00 -37.51
C LYS A 211 -3.64 17.93 -36.19
N MET A 212 -3.75 16.75 -35.59
CA MET A 212 -4.20 16.61 -34.22
C MET A 212 -3.31 17.55 -33.42
N SER A 213 -3.93 18.52 -32.77
CA SER A 213 -3.19 19.48 -31.99
C SER A 213 -2.44 18.73 -30.88
N ASP A 214 -1.27 19.23 -30.46
CA ASP A 214 -0.48 18.59 -29.39
C ASP A 214 -1.29 18.37 -28.10
N ASN A 215 -2.41 19.06 -27.93
CA ASN A 215 -3.34 18.86 -26.81
C ASN A 215 -4.20 17.59 -26.95
N GLU A 216 -4.58 17.17 -28.16
CA GLU A 216 -5.33 15.93 -28.37
C GLU A 216 -4.44 14.70 -28.13
N LEU A 217 -3.17 14.75 -28.53
CA LEU A 217 -2.19 13.69 -28.25
C LEU A 217 -1.92 13.54 -26.75
N LYS A 218 -1.87 14.64 -25.99
CA LYS A 218 -1.70 14.60 -24.54
C LYS A 218 -2.90 13.99 -23.83
N ASN A 219 -4.11 14.28 -24.29
CA ASN A 219 -5.32 13.72 -23.68
C ASN A 219 -5.42 12.21 -23.90
N LEU A 220 -5.02 11.71 -25.08
CA LEU A 220 -5.02 10.27 -25.36
C LEU A 220 -4.04 9.49 -24.46
N ILE A 221 -2.86 10.05 -24.20
CA ILE A 221 -1.83 9.42 -23.33
C ILE A 221 -2.28 9.38 -21.87
N VAL A 222 -2.97 10.42 -21.39
CA VAL A 222 -3.51 10.45 -20.03
C VAL A 222 -4.65 9.44 -19.85
N GLU A 223 -5.45 9.22 -20.90
CA GLU A 223 -6.55 8.25 -20.88
C GLU A 223 -6.04 6.80 -20.90
N GLU A 224 -4.93 6.53 -21.60
CA GLU A 224 -4.29 5.19 -21.60
C GLU A 224 -3.64 4.84 -20.26
N LEU A 225 -3.07 5.83 -19.55
CA LEU A 225 -2.39 5.62 -18.25
C LEU A 225 -3.36 5.41 -17.07
N ASN A 226 -4.64 5.77 -17.22
CA ASN A 226 -5.64 5.64 -16.17
C ASN A 226 -6.56 4.41 -16.34
N LYS A 227 -6.30 3.53 -17.30
CA LYS A 227 -7.05 2.27 -17.40
C LYS A 227 -6.62 1.34 -16.26
N PRO A 228 -7.52 0.92 -15.37
CA PRO A 228 -7.21 -0.09 -14.37
C PRO A 228 -6.87 -1.39 -15.08
N THR A 229 -5.66 -1.90 -14.84
CA THR A 229 -5.28 -3.26 -15.23
C THR A 229 -6.13 -4.24 -14.44
N GLU A 230 -7.13 -4.83 -15.09
CA GLU A 230 -7.83 -6.04 -14.65
C GLU A 230 -6.92 -7.27 -14.73
#